data_AF-A0A3D6ERM5-F1
#
_entry.id   AF-A0A3D6ERM5-F1
#
_cell.length_a   1.000
_cell.length_b   1.000
_cell.length_c   1.000
_cell.angle_alpha   90.00
_cell.angle_beta   90.00
_cell.angle_gamma   90.00
#
_symmetry.space_group_name_H-M   'P 1'
#
loop_
_entity.id
_entity.type
_entity.pdbx_description
1 polymer ?
#
loop_
_entity_poly.entity_id
_entity_poly.type
_entity_poly.pdbx_seq_one_letter_code
_entity_poly.pdbx_strand_id
1 'polypeptide(L)'
;MGYYTVTKITSVYACPQTIIEGSDGDLYWVLQEIKGKGNDKLLTYPRIGKVNMKNNTVTDLKTFGKGEGYYLDPKYPFLETDKSETLVFFGADKAGKELWFARVKLK
;
A
#
# COMPACT_ATOMS: atom_id res chain seq x y z
N MET A 1 27.59 39.53 -1.89
CA MET A 1 26.77 38.34 -2.22
C MET A 1 26.10 37.88 -0.94
N GLY A 2 24.77 38.01 -0.84
CA GLY A 2 24.02 37.55 0.33
C GLY A 2 23.45 36.17 0.04
N TYR A 3 23.65 35.22 0.95
CA TYR A 3 23.00 33.91 0.90
C TYR A 3 21.68 33.99 1.68
N TYR A 4 20.62 33.40 1.13
CA TYR A 4 19.36 33.22 1.84
C TYR A 4 19.10 31.74 2.08
N THR A 5 18.70 31.42 3.30
CA THR A 5 18.32 30.06 3.70
C THR A 5 16.88 29.81 3.25
N VAL A 6 16.67 28.82 2.39
CA VAL A 6 15.34 28.35 2.01
C VAL A 6 14.98 27.16 2.90
N THR A 7 14.13 27.38 3.90
CA THR A 7 13.53 26.29 4.67
C THR A 7 12.25 25.84 3.98
N LYS A 8 12.31 24.71 3.26
CA LYS A 8 11.11 24.07 2.68
C LYS A 8 10.54 23.11 3.72
N ILE A 9 9.37 23.45 4.27
CA ILE A 9 8.61 22.51 5.09
C ILE A 9 8.05 21.44 4.13
N THR A 10 8.65 20.26 4.13
CA THR A 10 8.06 19.07 3.49
C THR A 10 7.06 18.44 4.45
N SER A 11 5.79 18.43 4.05
CA SER A 11 4.79 17.57 4.65
C SER A 11 5.10 16.13 4.24
N VAL A 12 5.90 15.42 5.04
CA VAL A 12 6.18 14.01 4.79
C VAL A 12 4.93 13.24 5.17
N TYR A 13 4.15 12.83 4.17
CA TYR A 13 3.11 11.86 4.37
C TYR A 13 3.80 10.51 4.63
N ALA A 14 3.72 10.02 5.88
CA ALA A 14 4.23 8.70 6.20
C ALA A 14 3.47 7.66 5.37
N CYS A 15 4.18 6.79 4.66
CA CYS A 15 3.59 5.68 3.92
C CYS A 15 3.07 4.65 4.94
N PRO A 16 1.75 4.39 5.01
CA PRO A 16 1.23 3.36 5.88
C PRO A 16 1.77 1.98 5.48
N GLN A 17 2.18 1.20 6.48
CA GLN A 17 2.80 -0.11 6.28
C GLN A 17 2.27 -1.10 7.32
N THR A 18 2.20 -2.37 6.94
CA THR A 18 1.79 -3.47 7.80
C THR A 18 2.58 -4.72 7.44
N ILE A 19 2.90 -5.54 8.42
CA ILE A 19 3.51 -6.86 8.21
C ILE A 19 2.48 -7.91 8.62
N ILE A 20 2.29 -8.89 7.74
CA ILE A 20 1.35 -10.00 7.94
C ILE A 20 2.15 -11.29 7.95
N GLU A 21 1.91 -12.13 8.94
CA GLU A 21 2.46 -13.48 8.98
C GLU A 21 1.58 -14.40 8.14
N GLY A 22 2.16 -14.99 7.09
CA GLY A 22 1.43 -15.92 6.25
C GLY A 22 1.43 -17.33 6.81
N SER A 23 0.47 -18.14 6.35
CA SER A 23 0.36 -19.56 6.74
C SER A 23 1.56 -20.41 6.30
N ASP A 24 2.39 -19.92 5.40
CA ASP A 24 3.62 -20.57 4.93
C ASP A 24 4.85 -20.27 5.80
N GLY A 25 4.69 -19.46 6.85
CA GLY A 25 5.76 -19.03 7.76
C GLY A 25 6.62 -17.91 7.21
N ASP A 26 6.27 -17.36 6.04
CA ASP A 26 6.90 -16.16 5.48
C ASP A 26 6.13 -14.90 5.93
N LEU A 27 6.77 -13.73 5.87
CA LEU A 27 6.13 -12.46 6.21
C LEU A 27 5.81 -11.67 4.93
N TYR A 28 4.67 -10.99 4.91
CA TYR A 28 4.21 -10.18 3.81
C TYR A 28 4.19 -8.72 4.24
N TRP A 29 5.10 -7.93 3.67
CA TRP A 29 5.22 -6.50 3.92
C TRP A 29 4.29 -5.76 2.96
N VAL A 30 3.19 -5.25 3.49
CA VAL A 30 2.17 -4.51 2.77
C VAL A 30 2.42 -3.01 2.95
N LEU A 31 2.49 -2.27 1.85
CA LEU A 31 2.63 -0.82 1.82
C LEU A 31 1.45 -0.19 1.09
N GLN A 32 0.98 0.94 1.60
CA GLN A 32 0.05 1.83 0.92
C GLN A 32 0.84 2.98 0.29
N GLU A 33 1.53 2.67 -0.80
CA GLU A 33 2.45 3.60 -1.46
C GLU A 33 1.72 4.85 -1.93
N ILE A 34 2.23 6.01 -1.51
CA ILE A 34 1.61 7.30 -1.79
C ILE A 34 1.92 7.71 -3.23
N LYS A 35 0.87 7.82 -4.05
CA LYS A 35 0.94 8.43 -5.38
C LYS A 35 0.79 9.94 -5.33
N GLY A 36 0.02 10.46 -4.38
CA GLY A 36 -0.20 11.89 -4.21
C GLY A 36 -1.34 12.20 -3.25
N LYS A 37 -1.86 13.44 -3.33
CA LYS A 37 -3.00 13.92 -2.56
C LYS A 37 -4.09 14.44 -3.51
N GLY A 38 -5.35 14.12 -3.25
CA GLY A 38 -6.50 14.66 -3.98
C GLY A 38 -7.69 14.85 -3.04
N ASN A 39 -8.37 16.01 -3.12
CA ASN A 39 -9.54 16.35 -2.30
C ASN A 39 -9.36 15.98 -0.81
N ASP A 40 -8.24 16.42 -0.22
CA ASP A 40 -7.83 16.13 1.17
C ASP A 40 -7.62 14.67 1.56
N LYS A 41 -7.56 13.76 0.59
CA LYS A 41 -7.24 12.34 0.80
C LYS A 41 -5.90 11.98 0.18
N LEU A 42 -5.18 11.07 0.83
CA LEU A 42 -4.03 10.42 0.22
C LEU A 42 -4.50 9.42 -0.83
N LEU A 43 -3.83 9.47 -1.97
CA LEU A 43 -4.04 8.55 -3.08
C LEU A 43 -2.97 7.49 -2.98
N THR A 44 -3.34 6.26 -2.61
CA THR A 44 -2.40 5.19 -2.34
C THR A 44 -2.67 3.93 -3.18
N TYR A 45 -1.60 3.20 -3.48
CA TYR A 45 -1.65 1.89 -4.12
C TYR A 45 -1.15 0.80 -3.18
N PRO A 46 -1.69 -0.43 -3.24
CA PRO A 46 -1.15 -1.53 -2.47
C PRO A 46 0.11 -2.07 -3.14
N ARG A 47 1.19 -2.13 -2.40
CA ARG A 47 2.44 -2.81 -2.76
C ARG A 47 2.68 -3.92 -1.75
N ILE A 48 3.07 -5.11 -2.21
CA ILE A 48 3.44 -6.21 -1.30
C ILE A 48 4.83 -6.73 -1.67
N GLY A 49 5.70 -6.83 -0.66
CA GLY A 49 6.93 -7.60 -0.69
C GLY A 49 6.80 -8.84 0.19
N LYS A 50 7.51 -9.89 -0.18
CA LYS A 50 7.59 -11.12 0.62
C LYS A 50 8.96 -11.20 1.28
N VAL A 51 8.97 -11.38 2.59
CA VAL A 51 10.16 -11.70 3.39
C VAL A 51 10.17 -13.21 3.57
N ASN A 52 11.10 -13.88 2.90
CA ASN A 52 11.27 -15.31 3.04
C ASN A 52 12.09 -15.62 4.30
N MET A 53 11.47 -16.32 5.25
CA MET A 53 12.05 -16.59 6.56
C MET A 53 13.03 -17.77 6.54
N LYS A 54 13.02 -18.58 5.46
CA LYS A 54 13.92 -19.73 5.32
C LYS A 54 15.30 -19.35 4.80
N ASN A 55 15.35 -18.39 3.87
CA ASN A 55 16.60 -17.98 3.21
C ASN A 55 16.98 -16.52 3.48
N ASN A 56 16.23 -15.81 4.33
CA ASN A 56 16.47 -14.42 4.73
C ASN A 56 16.51 -13.44 3.54
N THR A 57 15.65 -13.64 2.53
CA THR A 57 15.54 -12.76 1.37
C THR A 57 14.26 -11.93 1.40
N VAL A 58 14.28 -10.78 0.75
CA VAL A 58 13.10 -9.94 0.51
C VAL A 58 12.89 -9.81 -0.99
N THR A 59 11.69 -10.09 -1.47
CA THR A 59 11.35 -9.93 -2.89
C THR A 59 11.09 -8.47 -3.22
N ASP A 60 11.22 -8.13 -4.51
CA ASP A 60 10.75 -6.84 -5.02
C ASP A 60 9.27 -6.62 -4.69
N LEU A 61 8.93 -5.35 -4.40
CA LEU A 61 7.57 -4.92 -4.15
C LEU A 61 6.74 -5.00 -5.43
N LYS A 62 5.67 -5.79 -5.41
CA LYS A 62 4.70 -5.86 -6.51
C LYS A 62 3.50 -4.96 -6.22
N THR A 63 3.04 -4.22 -7.23
CA THR A 63 1.81 -3.43 -7.15
C THR A 63 0.61 -4.33 -7.42
N PHE A 64 -0.42 -4.18 -6.59
CA PHE A 64 -1.71 -4.85 -6.78
C PHE A 64 -2.80 -3.81 -7.07
N GLY A 65 -3.89 -4.23 -7.72
CA GLY A 65 -5.04 -3.37 -7.99
C GLY A 65 -5.26 -3.02 -9.45
N LYS A 66 -6.24 -2.15 -9.70
CA LYS A 66 -6.77 -1.87 -11.05
C LYS A 66 -5.87 -0.97 -11.91
N GLY A 67 -4.88 -0.30 -11.31
CA GLY A 67 -3.95 0.59 -11.99
C GLY A 67 -4.25 2.07 -11.79
N GLU A 68 -3.79 2.91 -12.72
CA GLU A 68 -3.92 4.36 -12.61
C GLU A 68 -5.39 4.81 -12.52
N GLY A 69 -5.67 5.80 -11.67
CA GLY A 69 -7.01 6.33 -11.47
C GLY A 69 -7.82 5.66 -10.34
N TYR A 70 -7.37 4.51 -9.83
CA TYR A 70 -8.02 3.78 -8.72
C TYR A 70 -7.10 3.72 -7.50
N TYR A 71 -7.62 4.10 -6.34
CA TYR A 71 -6.84 4.26 -5.12
C TYR A 71 -7.50 3.51 -3.97
N LEU A 72 -6.70 3.10 -2.98
CA LEU A 72 -7.21 2.42 -1.80
C LEU A 72 -8.16 3.30 -0.99
N ASP A 73 -9.09 2.68 -0.29
CA ASP A 73 -9.90 3.37 0.71
C ASP A 73 -9.00 3.86 1.86
N PRO A 74 -9.09 5.15 2.27
CA PRO A 74 -8.20 5.71 3.28
C PRO A 74 -8.49 5.24 4.71
N LYS A 75 -9.65 4.61 4.96
CA LYS A 75 -10.05 4.11 6.29
C LYS A 75 -9.96 2.59 6.38
N TYR A 76 -10.37 1.89 5.32
CA TYR A 76 -10.44 0.43 5.25
C TYR A 76 -9.76 -0.09 3.97
N PRO A 77 -8.43 0.06 3.85
CA PRO A 77 -7.70 -0.22 2.62
C PRO A 77 -7.65 -1.71 2.27
N PHE A 78 -7.66 -2.59 3.27
CA PHE A 78 -7.64 -4.03 3.07
C PHE A 78 -8.28 -4.80 4.22
N LEU A 79 -8.58 -6.07 3.96
CA LEU A 79 -9.04 -7.06 4.91
C LEU A 79 -8.23 -8.35 4.72
N GLU A 80 -7.71 -8.87 5.82
CA GLU A 80 -7.14 -10.21 5.87
C GLU A 80 -8.25 -11.25 5.93
N THR A 81 -8.19 -12.25 5.05
CA THR A 81 -9.15 -13.36 5.01
C THR A 81 -8.42 -14.70 4.96
N ASP A 82 -9.18 -15.79 5.11
CA ASP A 82 -8.67 -17.16 4.95
C ASP A 82 -7.46 -17.46 5.86
N LYS A 83 -7.49 -17.01 7.14
CA LYS A 83 -6.38 -17.19 8.10
C LYS A 83 -5.04 -16.62 7.59
N SER A 84 -5.07 -15.41 7.07
CA SER A 84 -3.90 -14.69 6.54
C SER A 84 -3.25 -15.36 5.32
N GLU A 85 -4.04 -16.11 4.53
CA GLU A 85 -3.63 -16.61 3.22
C GLU A 85 -4.00 -15.65 2.08
N THR A 86 -4.99 -14.79 2.33
CA THR A 86 -5.57 -13.90 1.34
C THR A 86 -5.67 -12.49 1.91
N LEU A 87 -5.36 -11.51 1.06
CA LEU A 87 -5.71 -10.11 1.27
C LEU A 87 -6.76 -9.67 0.26
N VAL A 88 -7.77 -8.95 0.72
CA VAL A 88 -8.71 -8.24 -0.14
C VAL A 88 -8.46 -6.75 0.00
N PHE A 89 -8.04 -6.08 -1.07
CA PHE A 89 -7.92 -4.63 -1.13
C PHE A 89 -9.24 -3.99 -1.55
N PHE A 90 -9.55 -2.86 -0.95
CA PHE A 90 -10.71 -2.05 -1.25
C PHE A 90 -10.27 -0.68 -1.74
N GLY A 91 -10.99 -0.15 -2.72
CA GLY A 91 -10.82 1.23 -3.08
C GLY A 91 -11.85 1.72 -4.09
N ALA A 92 -11.59 2.89 -4.65
CA ALA A 92 -12.44 3.48 -5.67
C ALA A 92 -11.63 4.28 -6.70
N ASP A 93 -12.29 4.70 -7.78
CA ASP A 93 -11.77 5.75 -8.64
C ASP A 93 -11.57 7.08 -7.86
N LYS A 94 -10.85 8.03 -8.45
CA LYS A 94 -10.57 9.33 -7.80
C LYS A 94 -11.81 10.06 -7.28
N ALA A 95 -12.96 9.89 -7.97
CA ALA A 95 -14.22 10.51 -7.59
C ALA A 95 -15.01 9.72 -6.52
N GLY A 96 -14.65 8.47 -6.24
CA GLY A 96 -15.39 7.58 -5.35
C GLY A 96 -16.69 7.03 -5.94
N LYS A 97 -16.86 7.08 -7.26
CA LYS A 97 -18.04 6.63 -8.00
C LYS A 97 -17.96 5.17 -8.41
N GLU A 98 -16.76 4.67 -8.70
CA GLU A 98 -16.56 3.29 -9.10
C GLU A 98 -15.68 2.57 -8.07
N LEU A 99 -16.28 1.61 -7.38
CA LEU A 99 -15.57 0.76 -6.42
C LEU A 99 -14.72 -0.27 -7.16
N TRP A 100 -13.58 -0.61 -6.59
CA TRP A 100 -12.75 -1.73 -7.04
C TRP A 100 -12.31 -2.59 -5.86
N PHE A 101 -12.15 -3.87 -6.15
CA PHE A 101 -11.72 -4.87 -5.19
C PHE A 101 -10.62 -5.70 -5.85
N ALA A 102 -9.56 -6.03 -5.12
CA ALA A 102 -8.58 -7.01 -5.58
C ALA A 102 -8.30 -8.03 -4.49
N ARG A 103 -8.53 -9.30 -4.83
CA ARG A 103 -8.14 -10.43 -3.98
C ARG A 103 -6.75 -10.88 -4.38
N VAL A 104 -5.84 -10.91 -3.41
CA VAL A 104 -4.45 -11.35 -3.57
C VAL A 104 -4.23 -12.57 -2.69
N LYS A 105 -3.81 -13.66 -3.29
CA LYS A 105 -3.35 -14.84 -2.57
C LYS A 105 -1.88 -14.64 -2.22
N LEU A 106 -1.53 -14.79 -0.94
CA LEU A 106 -0.16 -14.59 -0.46
C LEU A 106 0.74 -15.80 -0.80
N LYS A 107 0.13 -16.99 -0.95
CA LYS A 107 0.78 -18.27 -1.26
C LYS A 107 0.49 -18.82 -2.65
#